data_AF-A0A7S2YN02-F1
#
_entry.id   AF-A0A7S2YN02-F1
#
_cell.length_a   1.000
_cell.length_b   1.000
_cell.length_c   1.000
_cell.angle_alpha   90.00
_cell.angle_beta   90.00
_cell.angle_gamma   90.00
#
_symmetry.space_group_name_H-M   'P 1'
#
loop_
_entity.id
_entity.type
_entity.pdbx_description
1 polymer ?
#
loop_
_entity_poly.entity_id
_entity_poly.type
_entity_poly.pdbx_seq_one_letter_code
_entity_poly.pdbx_strand_id
1 'polypeptide(L)'
;KSIAGFEGSEKYDTASCLVRYPDGLTAMIDVSRQSSFGYDQRAEVLGTEGMIQTDNVYPNTARIFKPSYTGNADMPFDFFLSRYNEAYVTETIAFCESLVNDTPVPCTGEDGLVALIMAIAADKSAAENRWVSFREIVETVYCKSPTECELVATSDIFPEGFKPQSDPKSLLLPDVDEQKAGARMPDIKTLVGGWFK
;
A
#
# COMPACT_ATOMS: atom_id res chain seq x y z
N LYS A 1 6.93 10.49 -23.64
CA LYS A 1 7.77 9.37 -24.16
C LYS A 1 6.86 8.16 -24.31
N SER A 2 6.97 7.37 -25.38
CA SER A 2 6.15 6.15 -25.50
C SER A 2 6.57 5.15 -24.43
N ILE A 3 5.61 4.60 -23.68
CA ILE A 3 5.84 3.59 -22.64
C ILE A 3 6.12 2.19 -23.21
N ALA A 4 5.87 1.99 -24.51
CA ALA A 4 5.94 0.69 -25.18
C ALA A 4 7.36 0.07 -25.24
N GLY A 5 8.40 0.83 -24.88
CA GLY A 5 9.78 0.35 -24.87
C GLY A 5 10.31 -0.09 -23.50
N PHE A 6 9.51 0.00 -22.44
CA PHE A 6 9.92 -0.42 -21.10
C PHE A 6 9.61 -1.90 -20.86
N GLU A 7 10.39 -2.54 -19.98
CA GLU A 7 10.21 -3.93 -19.57
C GLU A 7 9.46 -4.02 -18.23
N GLY A 8 8.96 -5.21 -17.89
CA GLY A 8 8.27 -5.46 -16.62
C GLY A 8 7.06 -4.56 -16.41
N SER A 9 6.86 -4.14 -15.16
CA SER A 9 5.77 -3.26 -14.73
C SER A 9 5.87 -1.83 -15.26
N GLU A 10 7.04 -1.38 -15.68
CA GLU A 10 7.28 -0.01 -16.16
C GLU A 10 6.59 0.29 -17.51
N LYS A 11 6.15 -0.74 -18.24
CA LYS A 11 5.42 -0.61 -19.50
C LYS A 11 3.94 -0.20 -19.33
N TYR A 12 3.42 -0.26 -18.11
CA TYR A 12 2.03 0.11 -17.80
C TYR A 12 1.95 1.56 -17.30
N ASP A 13 1.09 2.36 -17.93
CA ASP A 13 0.72 3.69 -17.45
C ASP A 13 -0.53 3.68 -16.57
N THR A 14 -1.31 2.61 -16.64
CA THR A 14 -2.58 2.44 -15.96
C THR A 14 -2.68 0.99 -15.50
N ALA A 15 -3.09 0.77 -14.25
CA ALA A 15 -3.22 -0.55 -13.69
C ALA A 15 -4.39 -0.63 -12.71
N SER A 16 -4.98 -1.81 -12.62
CA SER A 16 -6.03 -2.14 -11.67
C SER A 16 -5.61 -3.40 -10.90
N CYS A 17 -5.52 -3.29 -9.59
CA CYS A 17 -5.07 -4.35 -8.70
C CYS A 17 -6.20 -4.75 -7.75
N LEU A 18 -6.53 -6.04 -7.73
CA LEU A 18 -7.49 -6.61 -6.80
C LEU A 18 -6.76 -7.50 -5.79
N VAL A 19 -6.92 -7.20 -4.50
CA VAL A 19 -6.34 -7.95 -3.39
C VAL A 19 -7.45 -8.60 -2.59
N ARG A 20 -7.33 -9.90 -2.32
CA ARG A 20 -8.25 -10.65 -1.48
C ARG A 20 -7.56 -11.01 -0.17
N TYR A 21 -8.11 -10.56 0.93
CA TYR A 21 -7.61 -10.84 2.27
C TYR A 21 -8.20 -12.16 2.80
N PRO A 22 -7.55 -12.77 3.81
CA PRO A 22 -7.94 -14.08 4.32
C PRO A 22 -9.35 -14.16 4.94
N ASP A 23 -9.83 -13.05 5.51
CA ASP A 23 -11.18 -12.91 6.08
C ASP A 23 -12.28 -12.66 5.02
N GLY A 24 -11.91 -12.59 3.74
CA GLY A 24 -12.81 -12.29 2.64
C GLY A 24 -12.95 -10.79 2.33
N LEU A 25 -12.27 -9.91 3.07
CA LEU A 25 -12.13 -8.50 2.70
C LEU A 25 -11.47 -8.43 1.31
N THR A 26 -11.92 -7.47 0.50
CA THR A 26 -11.35 -7.23 -0.83
C THR A 26 -10.95 -5.77 -0.91
N ALA A 27 -9.74 -5.50 -1.37
CA ALA A 27 -9.28 -4.16 -1.70
C ALA A 27 -9.05 -4.04 -3.21
N MET A 28 -9.46 -2.90 -3.77
CA MET A 28 -9.25 -2.55 -5.16
C MET A 28 -8.41 -1.28 -5.22
N ILE A 29 -7.38 -1.29 -6.05
CA ILE A 29 -6.51 -0.15 -6.29
C ILE A 29 -6.54 0.13 -7.79
N ASP A 30 -6.86 1.37 -8.16
CA ASP A 30 -6.72 1.89 -9.52
C ASP A 30 -5.62 2.95 -9.50
N VAL A 31 -4.66 2.81 -10.41
CA VAL A 31 -3.57 3.77 -10.58
C VAL A 31 -3.46 4.18 -12.03
N SER A 32 -3.23 5.48 -12.24
CA SER A 32 -2.84 6.02 -13.53
C SER A 32 -1.69 7.01 -13.36
N ARG A 33 -0.69 6.92 -14.25
CA ARG A 33 0.45 7.84 -14.28
C ARG A 33 0.07 9.24 -14.76
N GLN A 34 -1.11 9.42 -15.37
CA GLN A 34 -1.54 10.70 -15.89
C GLN A 34 -2.99 11.00 -15.51
N SER A 35 -3.17 12.13 -14.83
CA SER A 35 -4.48 12.76 -14.61
C SER A 35 -4.47 14.14 -15.24
N SER A 36 -5.54 14.49 -15.96
CA SER A 36 -5.66 15.79 -16.64
C SER A 36 -6.06 16.94 -15.72
N PHE A 37 -6.32 16.66 -14.44
CA PHE A 37 -6.89 17.61 -13.49
C PHE A 37 -6.11 17.66 -12.15
N GLY A 38 -4.85 17.24 -12.13
CA GLY A 38 -4.03 17.21 -10.91
C GLY A 38 -4.03 15.84 -10.23
N TYR A 39 -3.54 15.75 -8.99
CA TYR A 39 -3.51 14.50 -8.24
C TYR A 39 -4.92 14.00 -7.94
N ASP A 40 -5.23 12.77 -8.38
CA ASP A 40 -6.44 12.04 -7.99
C ASP A 40 -6.06 10.96 -6.97
N GLN A 41 -6.39 11.21 -5.71
CA GLN A 41 -6.05 10.38 -4.55
C GLN A 41 -7.24 10.32 -3.61
N ARG A 42 -8.06 9.31 -3.84
CA ARG A 42 -9.27 9.04 -3.08
C ARG A 42 -9.17 7.66 -2.46
N ALA A 43 -9.78 7.50 -1.31
CA ALA A 43 -9.90 6.21 -0.65
C ALA A 43 -11.30 6.06 -0.10
N GLU A 44 -11.83 4.84 -0.12
CA GLU A 44 -13.09 4.50 0.52
C GLU A 44 -12.97 3.15 1.22
N VAL A 45 -13.68 3.03 2.35
CA VAL A 45 -13.80 1.77 3.08
C VAL A 45 -15.27 1.58 3.41
N LEU A 46 -15.84 0.50 2.89
CA LEU A 46 -17.20 0.06 3.17
C LEU A 46 -17.17 -1.02 4.27
N GLY A 47 -17.89 -0.78 5.35
CA GLY A 47 -18.10 -1.72 6.44
C GLY A 47 -19.57 -2.13 6.59
N THR A 48 -19.86 -2.97 7.58
CA THR A 48 -21.22 -3.45 7.85
C THR A 48 -22.16 -2.38 8.41
N GLU A 49 -21.62 -1.31 8.99
CA GLU A 49 -22.37 -0.25 9.65
C GLU A 49 -22.33 1.08 8.90
N GLY A 50 -21.58 1.17 7.81
CA GLY A 50 -21.44 2.40 7.05
C GLY A 50 -20.21 2.43 6.16
N MET A 51 -19.89 3.61 5.65
CA MET A 51 -18.79 3.86 4.74
C MET A 51 -18.08 5.14 5.11
N ILE A 52 -16.75 5.15 5.00
CA ILE A 52 -15.93 6.35 5.03
C ILE A 52 -15.28 6.54 3.66
N GLN A 53 -15.16 7.79 3.22
CA GLN A 53 -14.45 8.14 1.99
C GLN A 53 -13.67 9.44 2.18
N THR A 54 -12.55 9.56 1.48
CA THR A 54 -11.75 10.79 1.38
C THR A 54 -11.73 11.27 -0.07
N ASP A 55 -11.89 12.58 -0.24
CA ASP A 55 -11.82 13.25 -1.54
C ASP A 55 -10.44 13.92 -1.72
N ASN A 56 -10.20 14.42 -2.92
CA ASN A 56 -9.02 15.20 -3.27
C ASN A 56 -8.90 16.48 -2.44
N VAL A 57 -7.65 16.94 -2.28
CA VAL A 57 -7.34 18.19 -1.58
C VAL A 57 -7.19 19.32 -2.60
N TYR A 58 -7.87 20.43 -2.34
CA TYR A 58 -7.91 21.62 -3.20
C TYR A 58 -7.16 22.80 -2.57
N PRO A 59 -6.58 23.71 -3.36
CA PRO A 59 -5.87 24.89 -2.84
C PRO A 59 -6.71 25.82 -1.97
N ASN A 60 -8.03 25.84 -2.18
CA ASN A 60 -8.98 26.62 -1.39
C ASN A 60 -10.39 26.01 -1.48
N THR A 61 -11.33 26.63 -0.76
CA THR A 61 -12.73 26.21 -0.68
C THR A 61 -13.68 27.00 -1.59
N ALA A 62 -13.14 27.83 -2.51
CA ALA A 62 -13.96 28.66 -3.38
C ALA A 62 -14.74 27.83 -4.39
N ARG A 63 -15.95 28.29 -4.71
CA ARG A 63 -16.91 27.62 -5.57
C ARG A 63 -17.43 28.59 -6.62
N ILE A 64 -17.61 28.13 -7.85
CA ILE A 64 -18.20 28.92 -8.94
C ILE A 64 -19.62 28.40 -9.21
N PHE A 65 -20.59 29.31 -9.29
CA PHE A 65 -21.99 29.01 -9.62
C PHE A 65 -22.44 29.85 -10.82
N LYS A 66 -22.58 29.21 -11.99
CA LYS A 66 -23.03 29.80 -13.25
C LYS A 66 -24.00 28.82 -13.92
N PRO A 67 -24.90 29.28 -14.82
CA PRO A 67 -25.77 28.36 -15.57
C PRO A 67 -25.02 27.25 -16.31
N SER A 68 -23.77 27.51 -16.72
CA SER A 68 -22.91 26.56 -17.44
C SER A 68 -21.98 25.72 -16.55
N TYR A 69 -21.85 26.04 -15.25
CA TYR A 69 -20.86 25.40 -14.38
C TYR A 69 -21.21 25.58 -12.90
N THR A 70 -21.15 24.49 -12.13
CA THR A 70 -21.17 24.52 -10.66
C THR A 70 -20.12 23.57 -10.13
N GLY A 71 -19.15 24.06 -9.35
CA GLY A 71 -18.04 23.25 -8.85
C GLY A 71 -16.96 24.03 -8.10
N ASN A 72 -15.85 23.36 -7.79
CA ASN A 72 -14.67 23.97 -7.17
C ASN A 72 -14.03 24.98 -8.14
N ALA A 73 -13.56 26.11 -7.61
CA ALA A 73 -12.95 27.14 -8.45
C ALA A 73 -11.62 26.68 -9.05
N ASP A 74 -10.87 25.86 -8.30
CA ASP A 74 -9.60 25.29 -8.70
C ASP A 74 -9.66 23.77 -8.83
N MET A 75 -8.70 23.24 -9.59
CA MET A 75 -8.40 21.81 -9.63
C MET A 75 -7.72 21.35 -8.32
N PRO A 76 -7.73 20.04 -8.01
CA PRO A 76 -6.86 19.47 -7.00
C PRO A 76 -5.41 19.92 -7.15
N PHE A 77 -4.63 19.83 -6.06
CA PHE A 77 -3.19 20.08 -6.14
C PHE A 77 -2.55 19.22 -7.25
N ASP A 78 -1.63 19.80 -8.00
CA ASP A 78 -0.90 19.18 -9.12
C ASP A 78 0.62 19.09 -8.87
N PHE A 79 1.11 19.73 -7.80
CA PHE A 79 2.50 19.70 -7.38
C PHE A 79 2.69 18.90 -6.09
N PHE A 80 3.63 17.94 -6.10
CA PHE A 80 3.79 16.96 -5.02
C PHE A 80 4.05 17.63 -3.66
N LEU A 81 4.86 18.69 -3.63
CA LEU A 81 5.20 19.36 -2.38
C LEU A 81 3.98 20.07 -1.78
N SER A 82 3.16 20.71 -2.62
CA SER A 82 1.92 21.34 -2.17
C SER A 82 0.92 20.30 -1.66
N ARG A 83 0.83 19.15 -2.36
CA ARG A 83 -0.08 18.05 -1.99
C ARG A 83 0.33 17.34 -0.70
N TYR A 84 1.63 17.15 -0.47
CA TYR A 84 2.16 16.30 0.60
C TYR A 84 2.88 17.06 1.71
N ASN A 85 2.85 18.40 1.73
CA ASN A 85 3.56 19.20 2.72
C ASN A 85 3.26 18.73 4.16
N GLU A 86 1.97 18.65 4.50
CA GLU A 86 1.53 18.24 5.82
C GLU A 86 1.94 16.79 6.13
N ALA A 87 1.78 15.87 5.18
CA ALA A 87 2.16 14.47 5.35
C ALA A 87 3.67 14.32 5.69
N TYR A 88 4.56 15.01 4.96
CA TYR A 88 5.99 14.97 5.23
C TYR A 88 6.37 15.58 6.58
N VAL A 89 5.71 16.67 6.96
CA VAL A 89 5.90 17.29 8.29
C VAL A 89 5.49 16.33 9.38
N THR A 90 4.30 15.74 9.28
CA THR A 90 3.76 14.79 10.26
C THR A 90 4.62 13.53 10.37
N GLU A 91 5.01 12.92 9.26
CA GLU A 91 5.88 11.73 9.22
C GLU A 91 7.23 12.02 9.90
N THR A 92 7.85 13.15 9.57
CA THR A 92 9.16 13.54 10.12
C THR A 92 9.09 13.81 11.61
N ILE A 93 8.03 14.47 12.08
CA ILE A 93 7.79 14.67 13.52
C ILE A 93 7.64 13.33 14.22
N ALA A 94 6.79 12.43 13.71
CA ALA A 94 6.56 11.13 14.31
C ALA A 94 7.85 10.29 14.40
N PHE A 95 8.68 10.32 13.35
CA PHE A 95 9.98 9.66 13.37
C PHE A 95 10.92 10.23 14.45
N CYS A 96 11.04 11.56 14.52
CA CYS A 96 11.85 12.22 15.55
C CYS A 96 11.34 11.92 16.97
N GLU A 97 10.02 11.89 17.18
CA GLU A 97 9.43 11.53 18.46
C GLU A 97 9.72 10.09 18.86
N SER A 98 9.65 9.14 17.92
CA SER A 98 10.02 7.74 18.17
C SER A 98 11.48 7.61 18.60
N LEU A 99 12.39 8.35 17.96
CA LEU A 99 13.81 8.37 18.33
C LEU A 99 14.06 8.96 19.72
N VAL A 100 13.43 10.09 20.03
CA VAL A 100 13.64 10.80 21.31
C VAL A 100 13.11 9.97 22.49
N ASN A 101 11.98 9.30 22.30
CA ASN A 101 11.28 8.59 23.37
C ASN A 101 11.60 7.09 23.44
N ASP A 102 12.46 6.57 22.54
CA ASP A 102 12.75 5.14 22.41
C ASP A 102 11.46 4.29 22.28
N THR A 103 10.59 4.71 21.35
CA THR A 103 9.30 4.04 21.08
C THR A 103 9.26 3.51 19.65
N PRO A 104 8.41 2.51 19.35
CA PRO A 104 8.25 2.01 17.99
C PRO A 104 7.90 3.12 17.00
N VAL A 105 8.44 3.03 15.79
CA VAL A 105 8.05 3.91 14.68
C VAL A 105 6.66 3.50 14.14
N PRO A 106 5.83 4.44 13.67
CA PRO A 106 4.51 4.12 13.12
C PRO A 106 4.55 3.30 11.82
N CYS A 107 5.65 3.38 11.07
CA CYS A 107 5.90 2.62 9.85
C CYS A 107 7.25 1.94 9.98
N THR A 108 7.24 0.61 9.99
CA THR A 108 8.40 -0.25 10.25
C THR A 108 9.03 -0.75 8.94
N GLY A 109 10.20 -1.39 9.05
CA GLY A 109 10.80 -2.08 7.90
C GLY A 109 9.95 -3.24 7.37
N GLU A 110 9.15 -3.87 8.24
CA GLU A 110 8.24 -4.97 7.85
C GLU A 110 7.13 -4.45 6.93
N ASP A 111 6.58 -3.26 7.21
CA ASP A 111 5.56 -2.62 6.36
C ASP A 111 6.09 -2.37 4.95
N GLY A 112 7.33 -1.90 4.84
CA GLY A 112 8.02 -1.72 3.56
C GLY A 112 8.26 -3.03 2.81
N LEU A 113 8.64 -4.09 3.53
CA LEU A 113 8.81 -5.43 2.95
C LEU A 113 7.50 -6.00 2.40
N VAL A 114 6.40 -5.88 3.16
CA VAL A 114 5.06 -6.31 2.72
C VAL A 114 4.64 -5.54 1.47
N ALA A 115 4.84 -4.22 1.42
CA ALA A 115 4.53 -3.42 0.24
C ALA A 115 5.33 -3.89 -1.00
N LEU A 116 6.61 -4.23 -0.83
CA LEU A 116 7.45 -4.77 -1.91
C LEU A 116 6.95 -6.14 -2.39
N ILE A 117 6.60 -7.04 -1.47
CA ILE A 117 6.01 -8.36 -1.80
C ILE A 117 4.74 -8.19 -2.64
N MET A 118 3.85 -7.27 -2.23
CA MET A 118 2.61 -6.99 -2.96
C MET A 118 2.89 -6.46 -4.38
N ALA A 119 3.87 -5.57 -4.53
CA ALA A 119 4.27 -5.02 -5.83
C ALA A 119 4.83 -6.11 -6.77
N ILE A 120 5.69 -6.99 -6.27
CA ILE A 120 6.25 -8.12 -7.05
C ILE A 120 5.13 -9.10 -7.43
N ALA A 121 4.21 -9.40 -6.51
CA ALA A 121 3.06 -10.27 -6.80
C ALA A 121 2.16 -9.67 -7.90
N ALA A 122 1.95 -8.35 -7.88
CA ALA A 122 1.18 -7.64 -8.91
C ALA A 122 1.87 -7.70 -10.28
N ASP A 123 3.18 -7.51 -10.35
CA ASP A 123 3.95 -7.64 -11.60
C ASP A 123 3.86 -9.07 -12.17
N LYS A 124 4.05 -10.09 -11.32
CA LYS A 124 3.88 -11.50 -11.70
C LYS A 124 2.46 -11.79 -12.18
N SER A 125 1.44 -11.29 -11.47
CA SER A 125 0.03 -11.43 -11.85
C SER A 125 -0.25 -10.82 -13.22
N ALA A 126 0.26 -9.61 -13.48
CA ALA A 126 0.10 -8.93 -14.76
C ALA A 126 0.82 -9.67 -15.91
N ALA A 127 1.97 -10.28 -15.65
CA ALA A 127 2.70 -11.08 -16.64
C ALA A 127 2.00 -12.41 -16.95
N GLU A 128 1.51 -13.10 -15.93
CA GLU A 128 0.94 -14.45 -16.04
C GLU A 128 -0.58 -14.47 -16.26
N ASN A 129 -1.25 -13.32 -16.14
CA ASN A 129 -2.71 -13.17 -16.25
C ASN A 129 -3.50 -14.09 -15.31
N ARG A 130 -3.08 -14.19 -14.04
CA ARG A 130 -3.74 -15.00 -13.01
C ARG A 130 -3.56 -14.41 -11.62
N TRP A 131 -4.37 -14.90 -10.67
CA TRP A 131 -4.14 -14.65 -9.25
C TRP A 131 -2.78 -15.23 -8.81
N VAL A 132 -2.03 -14.43 -8.05
CA VAL A 132 -0.74 -14.81 -7.46
C VAL A 132 -0.88 -14.75 -5.94
N SER A 133 -0.58 -15.86 -5.27
CA SER A 133 -0.51 -15.87 -3.81
C SER A 133 0.77 -15.17 -3.35
N PHE A 134 0.69 -14.35 -2.31
CA PHE A 134 1.89 -13.71 -1.73
C PHE A 134 2.91 -14.73 -1.23
N ARG A 135 2.48 -15.96 -0.90
CA ARG A 135 3.39 -17.09 -0.58
C ARG A 135 4.38 -17.38 -1.71
N GLU A 136 3.95 -17.29 -2.96
CA GLU A 136 4.81 -17.51 -4.12
C GLU A 136 5.97 -16.50 -4.20
N ILE A 137 5.82 -15.35 -3.54
CA ILE A 137 6.82 -14.28 -3.52
C ILE A 137 7.65 -14.33 -2.23
N VAL A 138 7.02 -14.54 -1.07
CA VAL A 138 7.73 -14.60 0.24
C VAL A 138 8.75 -15.74 0.28
N GLU A 139 8.46 -16.87 -0.35
CA GLU A 139 9.43 -17.96 -0.50
C GLU A 139 10.67 -17.57 -1.33
N THR A 140 10.64 -16.40 -1.95
CA THR A 140 11.68 -15.89 -2.84
C THR A 140 12.30 -14.57 -2.38
N VAL A 141 11.95 -13.94 -1.25
CA VAL A 141 12.48 -12.61 -0.85
C VAL A 141 13.28 -12.70 0.46
N TYR A 142 14.49 -12.11 0.49
CA TYR A 142 15.37 -12.00 1.65
C TYR A 142 15.91 -10.58 1.74
N CYS A 143 15.99 -10.03 2.96
CA CYS A 143 16.61 -8.74 3.19
C CYS A 143 17.89 -8.90 4.02
N LYS A 144 19.02 -8.47 3.44
CA LYS A 144 20.34 -8.46 4.07
C LYS A 144 20.49 -7.30 5.07
N SER A 145 19.75 -6.22 4.84
CA SER A 145 19.67 -5.05 5.70
C SER A 145 18.32 -4.35 5.50
N PRO A 146 17.95 -3.36 6.34
CA PRO A 146 16.74 -2.55 6.13
C PRO A 146 16.68 -1.82 4.78
N THR A 147 17.80 -1.76 4.05
CA THR A 147 17.92 -1.04 2.77
C THR A 147 18.37 -1.93 1.61
N GLU A 148 18.62 -3.23 1.84
CA GLU A 148 19.10 -4.17 0.83
C GLU A 148 18.28 -5.47 0.88
N CYS A 149 17.42 -5.68 -0.12
CA CYS A 149 16.67 -6.92 -0.31
C CYS A 149 17.01 -7.58 -1.65
N GLU A 150 17.16 -8.89 -1.63
CA GLU A 150 17.43 -9.76 -2.77
C GLU A 150 16.35 -10.83 -2.87
N LEU A 151 16.10 -11.33 -4.08
CA LEU A 151 15.27 -12.52 -4.25
C LEU A 151 16.10 -13.76 -3.88
N VAL A 152 15.80 -14.44 -2.77
CA VAL A 152 16.57 -15.59 -2.28
C VAL A 152 15.80 -16.88 -2.37
N ALA A 153 16.45 -17.85 -3.02
CA ALA A 153 16.24 -19.27 -2.79
C ALA A 153 17.31 -19.79 -1.80
N THR A 154 16.86 -20.43 -0.71
CA THR A 154 17.60 -21.31 0.23
C THR A 154 18.38 -20.70 1.42
N SER A 155 18.53 -21.53 2.46
CA SER A 155 18.74 -21.22 3.89
C SER A 155 20.17 -20.85 4.34
N ASP A 156 21.17 -20.96 3.46
CA ASP A 156 22.58 -20.98 3.87
C ASP A 156 23.28 -19.60 3.84
N ILE A 157 22.52 -18.51 3.71
CA ILE A 157 23.04 -17.20 3.28
C ILE A 157 23.17 -16.18 4.43
N PHE A 158 22.66 -16.47 5.63
CA PHE A 158 22.68 -15.53 6.77
C PHE A 158 24.03 -15.52 7.52
N PRO A 159 24.71 -14.37 7.68
CA PRO A 159 25.82 -14.22 8.63
C PRO A 159 25.37 -14.45 10.08
N GLU A 160 26.25 -14.95 10.95
CA GLU A 160 25.95 -15.05 12.39
C GLU A 160 25.61 -13.67 12.97
N GLY A 161 24.49 -13.57 13.68
CA GLY A 161 23.96 -12.33 14.27
C GLY A 161 22.88 -11.60 13.47
N PHE A 162 22.71 -11.95 12.18
CA PHE A 162 21.69 -11.33 11.28
C PHE A 162 20.63 -12.31 10.81
N LYS A 163 20.57 -13.50 11.42
CA LYS A 163 19.45 -14.42 11.21
C LYS A 163 18.17 -13.76 11.73
N PRO A 164 17.07 -13.74 10.95
CA PRO A 164 15.77 -13.33 11.41
C PRO A 164 15.47 -14.00 12.75
N GLN A 165 15.07 -13.21 13.74
CA GLN A 165 14.68 -13.76 15.04
C GLN A 165 13.33 -14.48 14.97
N SER A 166 12.52 -14.16 13.97
CA SER A 166 11.26 -14.82 13.60
C SER A 166 11.40 -15.59 12.29
N ASP A 167 10.70 -16.72 12.19
CA ASP A 167 10.58 -17.48 10.93
C ASP A 167 9.94 -16.57 9.87
N PRO A 168 10.53 -16.34 8.69
CA PRO A 168 9.90 -15.56 7.62
C PRO A 168 8.51 -16.07 7.23
N LYS A 169 8.21 -17.35 7.48
CA LYS A 169 6.85 -17.90 7.33
C LYS A 169 5.83 -17.29 8.30
N SER A 170 6.26 -16.62 9.37
CA SER A 170 5.36 -15.89 10.26
C SER A 170 4.74 -14.65 9.60
N LEU A 171 5.33 -14.15 8.50
CA LEU A 171 4.72 -13.12 7.65
C LEU A 171 3.59 -13.68 6.78
N LEU A 172 3.50 -15.01 6.66
CA LEU A 172 2.46 -15.68 5.88
C LEU A 172 1.22 -15.85 6.74
N LEU A 173 0.18 -15.09 6.41
CA LEU A 173 -1.16 -15.45 6.85
C LEU A 173 -1.58 -16.76 6.15
N PRO A 174 -2.41 -17.61 6.81
CA PRO A 174 -2.97 -18.78 6.17
C PRO A 174 -3.73 -18.38 4.90
N ASP A 175 -3.69 -19.21 3.86
CA ASP A 175 -4.32 -18.91 2.56
C ASP A 175 -5.82 -18.64 2.77
N VAL A 176 -6.40 -17.76 1.95
CA VAL A 176 -7.81 -17.39 2.08
C VAL A 176 -8.72 -18.62 2.02
N ASP A 177 -8.39 -19.60 1.19
CA ASP A 177 -9.18 -20.82 1.06
C ASP A 177 -8.90 -21.80 2.22
N GLU A 178 -7.72 -21.72 2.85
CA GLU A 178 -7.39 -22.44 4.10
C GLU A 178 -8.13 -21.85 5.32
N GLN A 179 -8.28 -20.52 5.42
CA GLN A 179 -8.96 -19.87 6.55
C GLN A 179 -10.48 -20.04 6.54
N LYS A 180 -11.09 -20.05 5.35
CA LYS A 180 -12.53 -20.34 5.18
C LYS A 180 -12.95 -21.70 5.72
N ALA A 181 -12.02 -22.65 5.81
CA ALA A 181 -12.29 -23.97 6.37
C ALA A 181 -12.43 -23.99 7.90
N GLY A 182 -12.08 -22.90 8.61
CA GLY A 182 -11.92 -22.95 10.07
C GLY A 182 -12.30 -21.73 10.92
N ALA A 183 -12.60 -20.53 10.39
CA ALA A 183 -12.76 -19.35 11.26
C ALA A 183 -13.93 -18.40 10.93
N ARG A 184 -14.47 -17.82 12.02
CA ARG A 184 -15.52 -16.80 12.11
C ARG A 184 -14.87 -15.40 12.03
N MET A 185 -15.56 -14.43 11.42
CA MET A 185 -15.07 -13.05 11.16
C MET A 185 -14.34 -12.40 12.36
N PRO A 186 -13.12 -11.85 12.19
CA PRO A 186 -12.46 -11.01 13.19
C PRO A 186 -13.05 -9.58 13.22
N ASP A 187 -12.92 -8.92 14.38
CA ASP A 187 -13.41 -7.55 14.63
C ASP A 187 -12.57 -6.50 13.88
N ILE A 188 -13.25 -5.60 13.17
CA ILE A 188 -12.64 -4.51 12.37
C ILE A 188 -11.66 -3.66 13.19
N LYS A 189 -11.87 -3.53 14.51
CA LYS A 189 -10.97 -2.82 15.42
C LYS A 189 -9.54 -3.36 15.43
N THR A 190 -9.35 -4.62 15.09
CA THR A 190 -8.02 -5.26 15.06
C THR A 190 -7.28 -4.95 13.75
N LEU A 191 -7.99 -4.62 12.67
CA LEU A 191 -7.40 -4.37 11.34
C LEU A 191 -7.01 -2.90 11.12
N VAL A 192 -7.70 -1.94 11.77
CA VAL A 192 -7.47 -0.49 11.61
C VAL A 192 -6.61 0.13 12.72
N GLY A 193 -5.91 -0.68 13.51
CA GLY A 193 -4.83 -0.23 14.41
C GLY A 193 -5.14 1.01 15.25
N GLY A 194 -6.16 1.02 16.10
CA GLY A 194 -6.28 2.01 17.19
C GLY A 194 -6.34 3.50 16.82
N TRP A 195 -6.45 3.87 15.54
CA TRP A 195 -6.48 5.27 15.07
C TRP A 195 -7.78 6.02 15.40
N PHE A 196 -8.76 5.34 16.00
CA PHE A 196 -9.99 5.94 16.49
C PHE A 196 -10.11 5.74 18.01
N LYS A 197 -9.86 6.81 18.77
CA LYS A 197 -10.43 7.02 20.11
C LYS A 197 -11.65 7.91 20.00
#